data_AF-A0A7H0GRA4-F1
#
_entry.id   AF-A0A7H0GRA4-F1
#
_cell.length_a   1.000
_cell.length_b   1.000
_cell.length_c   1.000
_cell.angle_alpha   90.00
_cell.angle_beta   90.00
_cell.angle_gamma   90.00
#
_symmetry.space_group_name_H-M   'P 1'
#
loop_
_entity.id
_entity.type
_entity.pdbx_description
1 polymer ?
#
loop_
_entity_poly.entity_id
_entity_poly.type
_entity_poly.pdbx_seq_one_letter_code
_entity_poly.pdbx_strand_id
1 'polypeptide(L)'
;MLEFLPYPGNYGFVPGTSTAAGFPLPVLVLAASQPAGTVLEVLPIGLVVLDNAGALERVVLAVPARPSQQILPETRTWTDFTQRYPAAQQILRLWFQHRASLGRVRIMGWKDEQAAVEHVRSVMR
;
A
#
# COMPACT_ATOMS: atom_id res chain seq x y z
N MET A 1 -10.03 -14.72 -3.19
CA MET A 1 -8.65 -14.18 -3.35
C MET A 1 -8.11 -14.73 -4.67
N LEU A 2 -7.29 -13.99 -5.41
CA LEU A 2 -6.64 -14.53 -6.61
C LEU A 2 -5.82 -15.77 -6.25
N GLU A 3 -5.97 -16.83 -7.05
CA GLU A 3 -5.33 -18.12 -6.76
C GLU A 3 -3.88 -18.22 -7.25
N PHE A 4 -3.53 -17.47 -8.31
CA PHE A 4 -2.30 -17.69 -9.07
C PHE A 4 -1.36 -16.49 -9.12
N LEU A 5 -1.73 -15.33 -8.56
CA LEU A 5 -0.94 -14.11 -8.66
C LEU A 5 -0.65 -13.51 -7.27
N PRO A 6 0.63 -13.28 -6.91
CA PRO A 6 0.98 -12.64 -5.65
C PRO A 6 0.64 -11.14 -5.67
N TYR A 7 0.76 -10.50 -4.50
CA TYR A 7 0.76 -9.04 -4.43
C TYR A 7 1.96 -8.46 -5.21
N PRO A 8 1.79 -7.33 -5.91
CA PRO A 8 2.85 -6.63 -6.65
C PRO A 8 3.75 -5.80 -5.71
N GLY A 9 4.16 -6.40 -4.60
CA GLY A 9 4.92 -5.78 -3.51
C GLY A 9 4.80 -6.58 -2.21
N ASN A 10 5.55 -6.18 -1.19
CA ASN A 10 5.53 -6.85 0.11
C ASN A 10 4.29 -6.36 0.90
N TYR A 11 3.26 -7.19 0.99
CA TYR A 11 2.03 -6.87 1.70
C TYR A 11 2.10 -7.28 3.17
N GLY A 12 1.67 -6.39 4.06
CA GLY A 12 1.67 -6.60 5.50
C GLY A 12 0.78 -5.59 6.21
N PHE A 13 1.14 -5.25 7.45
CA PHE A 13 0.42 -4.27 8.26
C PHE A 13 1.37 -3.40 9.09
N VAL A 14 0.87 -2.26 9.57
CA VAL A 14 1.59 -1.37 10.49
C VAL A 14 1.31 -1.80 11.94
N PRO A 15 2.31 -2.25 12.71
CA PRO A 15 2.13 -2.62 14.12
C PRO A 15 1.58 -1.46 14.96
N GLY A 16 0.82 -1.77 16.02
CA GLY A 16 0.25 -0.76 16.92
C GLY A 16 -0.91 0.05 16.34
N THR A 17 -1.54 -0.41 15.26
CA THR A 17 -2.69 0.28 14.63
C THR A 17 -4.00 -0.49 14.76
N SER A 18 -5.13 0.22 14.70
CA SER A 18 -6.49 -0.29 14.61
C SER A 18 -7.32 0.50 13.63
N THR A 19 -7.74 -0.13 12.54
CA THR A 19 -8.80 0.43 11.71
C THR A 19 -10.14 0.44 12.46
N ALA A 20 -11.13 1.15 11.92
CA ALA A 20 -12.50 1.16 12.46
C ALA A 20 -13.15 -0.23 12.51
N ALA A 21 -12.68 -1.17 11.68
CA ALA A 21 -13.11 -2.56 11.68
C ALA A 21 -12.31 -3.45 12.67
N GLY A 22 -11.42 -2.88 13.47
CA GLY A 22 -10.61 -3.60 14.47
C GLY A 22 -9.37 -4.31 13.94
N PHE A 23 -9.13 -4.28 12.63
CA PHE A 23 -7.95 -4.89 12.00
C PHE A 23 -6.74 -3.96 12.00
N PRO A 24 -5.50 -4.49 12.03
CA PRO A 24 -4.30 -3.70 11.77
C PRO A 24 -4.36 -2.99 10.40
N LEU A 25 -3.76 -1.80 10.31
CA LEU A 25 -3.72 -1.02 9.08
C LEU A 25 -2.85 -1.72 8.02
N PRO A 26 -3.38 -2.05 6.83
CA PRO A 26 -2.59 -2.71 5.79
C PRO A 26 -1.60 -1.75 5.12
N VAL A 27 -0.45 -2.31 4.73
CA VAL A 27 0.61 -1.63 4.00
C VAL A 27 1.14 -2.51 2.87
N LEU A 28 1.42 -1.91 1.72
CA LEU A 28 2.13 -2.53 0.61
C LEU A 28 3.47 -1.81 0.42
N VAL A 29 4.58 -2.53 0.62
CA VAL A 29 5.93 -1.98 0.52
C VAL A 29 6.55 -2.36 -0.82
N LEU A 30 6.89 -1.34 -1.61
CA LEU A 30 7.54 -1.47 -2.91
C LEU A 30 9.06 -1.65 -2.71
N ALA A 31 9.48 -2.91 -2.64
CA ALA A 31 10.87 -3.31 -2.39
C ALA A 31 11.16 -4.69 -3.01
N ALA A 32 12.41 -5.13 -2.95
CA ALA A 32 12.74 -6.53 -3.20
C ALA A 32 11.96 -7.44 -2.24
N SER A 33 11.66 -8.67 -2.69
CA SER A 33 10.89 -9.65 -1.92
C SER A 33 11.48 -9.88 -0.53
N GLN A 34 10.64 -9.87 0.49
CA GLN A 34 11.01 -10.14 1.88
C GLN A 34 10.34 -11.42 2.38
N PRO A 35 11.00 -12.21 3.25
CA PRO A 35 10.35 -13.31 3.96
C PRO A 35 9.13 -12.85 4.77
N ALA A 36 8.17 -13.75 4.95
CA ALA A 36 7.04 -13.49 5.83
C ALA A 36 7.53 -13.26 7.28
N GLY A 37 6.94 -12.27 7.96
CA GLY A 37 7.32 -11.89 9.33
C GLY A 37 8.50 -10.92 9.42
N THR A 38 9.11 -10.50 8.30
CA THR A 38 10.12 -9.45 8.30
C THR A 38 9.54 -8.13 8.82
N VAL A 39 10.22 -7.54 9.80
CA VAL A 39 9.96 -6.16 10.26
C VAL A 39 10.86 -5.22 9.47
N LEU A 40 10.25 -4.21 8.84
CA LEU A 40 10.93 -3.27 7.97
C LEU A 40 10.55 -1.83 8.32
N GLU A 41 11.55 -0.96 8.45
CA GLU A 41 11.35 0.48 8.52
C GLU A 41 11.02 1.03 7.14
N VAL A 42 9.97 1.82 7.04
CA VAL A 42 9.42 2.28 5.76
C VAL A 42 9.08 3.76 5.78
N LEU A 43 9.07 4.36 4.60
CA LEU A 43 8.57 5.71 4.33
C LEU A 43 7.24 5.58 3.58
N PRO A 44 6.12 6.05 4.13
CA PRO A 44 4.86 6.16 3.40
C PRO A 44 5.05 7.13 2.23
N ILE A 45 4.62 6.72 1.03
CA ILE A 45 4.67 7.53 -0.18
C ILE A 45 3.28 7.80 -0.76
N GLY A 46 2.24 7.19 -0.20
CA GLY A 46 0.87 7.39 -0.63
C GLY A 46 -0.13 6.50 0.10
N LEU A 47 -1.41 6.70 -0.20
CA LEU A 47 -2.52 5.94 0.36
C LEU A 47 -3.53 5.63 -0.73
N VAL A 48 -3.88 4.35 -0.92
CA VAL A 48 -4.99 3.97 -1.80
C VAL A 48 -6.25 3.73 -0.99
N VAL A 49 -7.36 4.32 -1.46
CA VAL A 49 -8.69 4.13 -0.88
C VAL A 49 -9.48 3.21 -1.81
N LEU A 50 -9.94 2.10 -1.26
CA LEU A 50 -10.62 1.04 -1.98
C LEU A 50 -12.04 0.87 -1.42
N ASP A 51 -12.99 0.61 -2.29
CA ASP A 51 -14.32 0.13 -1.93
C ASP A 51 -14.46 -1.32 -2.39
N ASN A 52 -14.59 -2.21 -1.41
CA ASN A 52 -14.84 -3.62 -1.61
C ASN A 52 -16.23 -3.96 -1.08
N ALA A 53 -17.22 -4.03 -1.98
CA ALA A 53 -18.61 -4.37 -1.65
C ALA A 53 -19.22 -3.49 -0.52
N GLY A 54 -18.91 -2.18 -0.52
CA GLY A 54 -19.38 -1.21 0.47
C GLY A 54 -18.44 -1.04 1.68
N ALA A 55 -17.45 -1.92 1.83
CA ALA A 55 -16.43 -1.78 2.86
C ALA A 55 -15.26 -0.92 2.36
N LEU A 56 -15.03 0.22 3.04
CA LEU A 56 -13.90 1.10 2.73
C LEU A 56 -12.61 0.57 3.37
N GLU A 57 -11.65 0.25 2.53
CA GLU A 57 -10.30 -0.17 2.90
C GLU A 57 -9.29 0.90 2.51
N ARG A 58 -8.31 1.14 3.37
CA ARG A 58 -7.22 2.08 3.13
C ARG A 58 -5.91 1.31 3.23
N VAL A 59 -5.15 1.27 2.15
CA VAL A 59 -3.84 0.57 2.11
C VAL A 59 -2.75 1.61 1.94
N VAL A 60 -1.82 1.64 2.89
CA VAL A 60 -0.64 2.51 2.80
C VAL A 60 0.30 1.97 1.72
N LEU A 61 0.77 2.85 0.84
CA LEU A 61 1.90 2.54 -0.04
C LEU A 61 3.17 3.10 0.58
N ALA A 62 4.23 2.28 0.61
CA ALA A 62 5.48 2.66 1.22
C ALA A 62 6.69 2.12 0.46
N VAL A 63 7.86 2.71 0.73
CA VAL A 63 9.18 2.21 0.30
C VAL A 63 10.06 1.98 1.54
N PRO A 64 11.12 1.17 1.46
CA PRO A 64 12.07 1.02 2.58
C PRO A 64 12.69 2.36 2.98
N ALA A 65 12.86 2.60 4.28
CA ALA A 65 13.48 3.83 4.78
C ALA A 65 14.98 3.90 4.47
N ARG A 66 15.65 2.74 4.44
CA ARG A 66 17.08 2.65 4.11
C ARG A 66 17.27 2.70 2.59
N PRO A 67 18.06 3.66 2.06
CA PRO A 67 18.29 3.77 0.61
C PRO A 67 18.86 2.50 -0.04
N SER A 68 19.69 1.74 0.67
CA SER A 68 20.26 0.47 0.18
C SER A 68 19.23 -0.64 -0.06
N GLN A 69 18.01 -0.48 0.47
CA GLN A 69 16.91 -1.44 0.30
C GLN A 69 15.89 -0.97 -0.76
N GLN A 70 16.01 0.26 -1.27
CA GLN A 70 15.06 0.83 -2.23
C GLN A 70 15.34 0.33 -3.64
N ILE A 71 14.30 -0.20 -4.30
CA ILE A 71 14.32 -0.53 -5.73
C ILE A 71 13.77 0.60 -6.60
N LEU A 72 13.16 1.60 -5.97
CA LEU A 72 12.62 2.83 -6.58
C LEU A 72 13.39 4.03 -6.00
N PRO A 73 14.65 4.27 -6.42
CA PRO A 73 15.46 5.35 -5.87
C PRO A 73 14.77 6.70 -6.03
N GLU A 74 15.04 7.62 -5.10
CA GLU A 74 14.51 8.99 -5.09
C GLU A 74 12.96 9.09 -5.00
N THR A 75 12.27 8.00 -4.67
CA THR A 75 10.82 8.01 -4.47
C THR A 75 10.51 8.37 -3.02
N ARG A 76 10.19 9.65 -2.77
CA ARG A 76 9.85 10.15 -1.41
C ARG A 76 8.42 10.64 -1.30
N THR A 77 7.84 11.06 -2.42
CA THR A 77 6.47 11.59 -2.50
C THR A 77 5.63 10.79 -3.49
N TRP A 78 4.31 10.96 -3.41
CA TRP A 78 3.39 10.40 -4.40
C TRP A 78 3.67 10.92 -5.82
N THR A 79 4.08 12.19 -5.92
CA THR A 79 4.45 12.81 -7.19
C THR A 79 5.71 12.17 -7.77
N ASP A 80 6.75 11.94 -6.97
CA ASP A 80 7.96 11.24 -7.41
C ASP A 80 7.61 9.86 -7.99
N PHE A 81 6.77 9.11 -7.28
CA PHE A 81 6.37 7.76 -7.68
C PHE A 81 5.61 7.77 -9.00
N THR A 82 4.59 8.62 -9.12
CA THR A 82 3.71 8.63 -10.29
C THR A 82 4.36 9.21 -11.54
N GLN A 83 5.27 10.19 -11.40
CA GLN A 83 5.99 10.76 -12.53
C GLN A 83 7.11 9.85 -13.04
N ARG A 84 7.89 9.23 -12.14
CA ARG A 84 9.00 8.34 -12.54
C ARG A 84 8.52 6.93 -12.91
N TYR A 85 7.48 6.42 -12.25
CA TYR A 85 7.00 5.05 -12.39
C TYR A 85 5.49 4.94 -12.68
N PRO A 86 4.98 5.62 -13.73
CA PRO A 86 3.55 5.58 -14.06
C PRO A 86 3.04 4.16 -14.35
N ALA A 87 3.89 3.30 -14.95
CA ALA A 87 3.55 1.91 -15.19
C ALA A 87 3.38 1.11 -13.88
N ALA A 88 4.18 1.39 -12.85
CA ALA A 88 4.02 0.74 -11.55
C ALA A 88 2.67 1.11 -10.91
N GLN A 89 2.28 2.39 -10.95
CA GLN A 89 0.96 2.82 -10.49
C GLN A 89 -0.17 2.11 -11.25
N GLN A 90 -0.02 1.95 -12.57
CA GLN A 90 -1.01 1.25 -13.39
C GLN A 90 -1.12 -0.25 -13.04
N ILE A 91 0.01 -0.91 -12.77
CA ILE A 91 0.04 -2.31 -12.31
C ILE A 91 -0.70 -2.43 -10.97
N LEU A 92 -0.39 -1.55 -10.00
CA LEU A 92 -1.08 -1.54 -8.70
C LEU A 92 -2.59 -1.33 -8.87
N ARG A 93 -2.99 -0.39 -9.75
CA ARG A 93 -4.40 -0.13 -10.07
C ARG A 93 -5.11 -1.39 -10.55
N LEU A 94 -4.57 -2.04 -11.59
CA LEU A 94 -5.15 -3.24 -12.18
C LEU A 94 -5.21 -4.38 -11.16
N TRP A 95 -4.12 -4.58 -10.42
CA TRP A 95 -4.07 -5.62 -9.41
C TRP A 95 -5.13 -5.42 -8.33
N PHE A 96 -5.25 -4.23 -7.74
CA PHE A 96 -6.26 -3.95 -6.73
C PHE A 96 -7.68 -4.14 -7.27
N GLN A 97 -7.98 -3.68 -8.48
CA GLN A 97 -9.32 -3.81 -9.07
C GLN A 97 -9.75 -5.26 -9.30
N HIS A 98 -8.80 -6.16 -9.53
CA HIS A 98 -9.05 -7.55 -9.93
C HIS A 98 -8.66 -8.59 -8.87
N ARG A 99 -8.22 -8.18 -7.67
CA ARG A 99 -7.79 -9.11 -6.60
C ARG A 99 -8.92 -9.94 -5.97
N ALA A 100 -10.17 -9.49 -6.12
CA ALA A 100 -11.34 -10.16 -5.55
C ALA A 100 -11.93 -11.16 -6.54
N SER A 101 -12.25 -12.37 -6.07
CA SER A 101 -12.73 -13.47 -6.91
C SER A 101 -14.20 -13.35 -7.30
N LEU A 102 -15.01 -12.62 -6.54
CA LEU A 102 -16.47 -12.53 -6.72
C LEU A 102 -16.96 -11.10 -7.05
N GLY A 103 -16.06 -10.22 -7.49
CA GLY A 103 -16.43 -8.84 -7.83
C GLY A 103 -15.21 -7.98 -8.15
N ARG A 104 -15.45 -6.75 -8.62
CA ARG A 104 -14.40 -5.75 -8.84
C ARG A 104 -14.28 -4.84 -7.63
N VAL A 105 -13.08 -4.74 -7.07
CA VAL A 105 -12.77 -3.70 -6.09
C VAL A 105 -12.72 -2.37 -6.84
N ARG A 106 -13.37 -1.34 -6.29
CA ARG A 106 -13.33 0.01 -6.88
C ARG A 106 -12.24 0.82 -6.20
N ILE A 107 -11.41 1.49 -7.00
CA ILE A 107 -10.45 2.46 -6.49
C ILE A 107 -11.20 3.79 -6.36
N MET A 108 -11.38 4.23 -5.12
CA MET A 108 -12.02 5.50 -4.80
C MET A 108 -11.06 6.67 -5.01
N GLY A 109 -9.76 6.43 -4.84
CA GLY A 109 -8.73 7.42 -5.13
C GLY A 109 -7.37 7.03 -4.57
N TRP A 110 -6.38 7.82 -4.95
CA TRP A 110 -5.03 7.80 -4.39
C TRP A 110 -4.81 9.12 -3.66
N LYS A 111 -4.13 9.08 -2.53
CA LYS A 111 -3.69 10.25 -1.77
C LYS A 111 -2.18 10.23 -1.60
N ASP A 112 -1.66 11.40 -1.25
CA ASP A 112 -0.24 11.63 -1.06
C ASP A 112 0.31 11.03 0.25
N GLU A 113 1.62 11.19 0.43
CA GLU A 113 2.36 10.77 1.61
C GLU A 113 1.87 11.44 2.91
N GLN A 114 1.39 12.69 2.84
CA GLN A 114 0.90 13.41 4.01
C GLN A 114 -0.39 12.77 4.52
N ALA A 115 -1.34 12.53 3.63
CA ALA A 115 -2.58 11.82 3.95
C ALA A 115 -2.33 10.39 4.44
N ALA A 116 -1.28 9.73 3.95
CA ALA A 116 -0.88 8.42 4.46
C ALA A 116 -0.41 8.50 5.92
N VAL A 117 0.49 9.44 6.24
CA VAL A 117 1.00 9.66 7.59
C VAL A 117 -0.12 10.06 8.55
N GLU A 118 -0.99 10.99 8.15
CA GLU A 118 -2.17 11.38 8.93
C GLU A 118 -3.08 10.19 9.19
N HIS A 119 -3.33 9.36 8.17
CA HIS A 119 -4.17 8.19 8.35
C HIS A 119 -3.53 7.19 9.32
N VAL A 120 -2.24 6.88 9.19
CA VAL A 120 -1.51 6.02 10.15
C VAL A 120 -1.70 6.55 11.57
N ARG A 121 -1.42 7.83 11.81
CA ARG A 121 -1.60 8.46 13.13
C ARG A 121 -3.03 8.36 13.65
N SER A 122 -4.03 8.55 12.79
CA SER A 122 -5.44 8.48 13.18
C SER A 122 -5.88 7.09 13.67
N VAL A 123 -5.13 6.04 13.32
CA VAL A 123 -5.44 4.65 13.71
C VAL A 123 -4.41 4.06 14.66
N MET A 124 -3.43 4.82 15.16
CA MET A 124 -2.50 4.32 16.18
C MET A 124 -3.23 4.10 17.50
N ARG A 125 -2.88 3.02 18.21
CA ARG A 125 -3.33 2.73 19.58
C ARG A 125 -2.27 3.14 20.60
#